data_AF-A0A962ZVE4-F1
#
_entry.id   AF-A0A962ZVE4-F1
#
_cell.length_a   1.000
_cell.length_b   1.000
_cell.length_c   1.000
_cell.angle_alpha   90.00
_cell.angle_beta   90.00
_cell.angle_gamma   90.00
#
_symmetry.space_group_name_H-M   'P 1'
#
loop_
_entity.id
_entity.type
_entity.pdbx_description
1 polymer ?
#
loop_
_entity_poly.entity_id
_entity_poly.type
_entity_poly.pdbx_seq_one_letter_code
_entity_poly.pdbx_strand_id
1 'polypeptide(L)' 'MNSLNLEPNFSDADAFYAALADIHRDRSPQQSEQINARLILLLANQVGDQAILQQALEIASQLDSETQDDQ' A
#
# COMPACT_ATOMS: atom_id res chain seq x y z
N MET A 1 -16.32 6.72 -14.21
CA MET A 1 -14.92 6.25 -14.21
C MET A 1 -14.33 6.74 -12.90
N ASN A 2 -14.10 5.85 -11.93
CA ASN A 2 -13.46 6.24 -10.67
C ASN A 2 -11.94 6.10 -10.86
N SER A 3 -11.22 7.20 -10.70
CA SER A 3 -9.75 7.24 -10.81
C SER A 3 -9.12 7.00 -9.44
N LEU A 4 -7.99 6.29 -9.40
CA LEU A 4 -7.22 6.13 -8.18
C LEU A 4 -6.74 7.50 -7.67
N ASN A 5 -7.00 7.81 -6.40
CA ASN A 5 -6.46 9.01 -5.77
C ASN A 5 -5.03 8.72 -5.29
N LEU A 6 -4.06 9.48 -5.81
CA LEU A 6 -2.64 9.40 -5.45
C LEU A 6 -2.24 10.47 -4.42
N GLU A 7 -3.13 11.40 -4.11
CA GLU A 7 -2.91 12.42 -3.10
C GLU A 7 -3.08 11.83 -1.69
N PRO A 8 -2.34 12.33 -0.69
CA PRO A 8 -2.47 11.89 0.68
C PRO A 8 -3.89 12.16 1.21
N ASN A 9 -4.70 11.11 1.25
CA ASN A 9 -6.07 11.14 1.77
C ASN A 9 -6.16 10.58 3.21
N PHE A 10 -5.09 10.76 3.99
CA PHE A 10 -5.04 10.32 5.38
C PHE A 10 -5.41 11.48 6.30
N SER A 11 -6.36 11.26 7.21
CA SER A 11 -6.69 12.24 8.25
C SER A 11 -5.55 12.42 9.27
N ASP A 12 -4.78 11.36 9.50
CA ASP A 12 -3.57 11.35 10.34
C ASP A 12 -2.62 10.26 9.83
N ALA A 13 -1.69 10.66 8.95
CA ALA A 13 -0.73 9.72 8.35
C ALA A 13 0.26 9.19 9.40
N ASP A 14 0.70 10.05 10.33
CA ASP A 14 1.67 9.70 11.37
C ASP A 14 1.13 8.60 12.30
N ALA A 15 -0.13 8.73 12.74
CA ALA A 15 -0.77 7.72 13.57
C ALA A 15 -0.88 6.35 12.86
N PHE A 16 -1.18 6.35 11.57
CA PHE A 16 -1.25 5.11 10.78
C PHE A 16 0.13 4.46 10.61
N TYR A 17 1.16 5.25 10.26
CA TYR A 17 2.52 4.73 10.13
C TYR A 17 3.06 4.19 11.46
N ALA A 18 2.79 4.86 12.58
CA ALA A 18 3.16 4.38 13.90
C ALA A 18 2.49 3.03 14.22
N ALA A 19 1.18 2.91 13.97
CA ALA A 19 0.46 1.66 14.17
C ALA A 19 0.99 0.51 13.28
N LEU A 20 1.31 0.80 12.02
CA LEU A 20 1.90 -0.16 11.11
C LEU A 20 3.28 -0.62 11.60
N ALA A 21 4.16 0.32 11.95
CA ALA A 21 5.49 0.01 12.46
C ALA A 21 5.45 -0.82 13.74
N ASP A 22 4.55 -0.51 14.67
CA ASP A 22 4.38 -1.26 15.91
C ASP A 22 3.90 -2.69 15.67
N ILE A 23 3.03 -2.93 14.68
CA ILE A 23 2.62 -4.28 14.28
C ILE A 23 3.81 -5.11 13.78
N HIS A 24 4.81 -4.48 13.16
CA HIS A 24 5.99 -5.15 12.62
C HIS A 24 7.19 -5.25 13.58
N ARG A 25 7.23 -4.47 14.66
CA ARG A 25 8.41 -4.28 15.53
C ARG A 25 9.02 -5.57 16.06
N ASP A 26 8.21 -6.57 16.40
CA ASP A 26 8.65 -7.84 17.00
C ASP A 26 8.42 -9.05 16.07
N ARG A 27 8.37 -8.82 14.75
CA ARG A 27 8.02 -9.86 13.77
C ARG A 27 9.15 -10.20 12.81
N SER A 28 9.20 -11.46 12.39
CA SER A 28 10.11 -11.86 11.33
C SER A 28 9.70 -11.25 9.98
N PRO A 29 10.62 -11.12 9.01
CA PRO A 29 10.28 -10.66 7.67
C PRO A 29 9.10 -11.41 7.04
N GLN A 30 9.07 -12.74 7.20
CA GLN A 30 7.99 -13.60 6.66
C GLN A 30 6.64 -13.36 7.34
N GLN A 31 6.65 -13.02 8.63
CA GLN A 31 5.42 -12.65 9.34
C GLN A 31 4.93 -11.26 8.90
N SER A 32 5.87 -10.33 8.68
CA SER A 32 5.58 -9.00 8.15
C SER A 32 4.99 -9.06 6.75
N GLU A 33 5.52 -9.91 5.86
CA GLU A 33 4.96 -10.15 4.53
C GLU A 33 3.53 -10.69 4.58
N GLN A 34 3.25 -11.66 5.46
CA GLN A 34 1.89 -12.20 5.63
C GLN A 34 0.91 -11.15 6.13
N ILE A 35 1.34 -10.26 7.03
CA ILE A 35 0.53 -9.14 7.52
C ILE A 35 0.27 -8.16 6.39
N ASN A 36 1.28 -7.81 5.60
CA ASN A 36 1.14 -6.92 4.46
C ASN A 36 0.18 -7.49 3.42
N ALA A 37 0.32 -8.76 3.04
CA ALA A 37 -0.59 -9.43 2.12
C ALA A 37 -2.04 -9.41 2.62
N ARG A 38 -2.24 -9.71 3.90
CA ARG A 38 -3.58 -9.65 4.51
C ARG A 38 -4.13 -8.23 4.55
N LEU A 39 -3.31 -7.24 4.89
CA LEU A 39 -3.69 -5.84 4.93
C LEU A 39 -4.10 -5.34 3.54
N ILE A 40 -3.33 -5.66 2.50
CA ILE A 40 -3.65 -5.33 1.10
C ILE A 40 -5.01 -5.89 0.71
N LEU A 41 -5.31 -7.15 1.04
CA LEU A 41 -6.62 -7.76 0.74
C LEU A 41 -7.77 -7.09 1.49
N LEU A 42 -7.58 -6.73 2.75
CA LEU A 42 -8.59 -6.02 3.55
C LEU A 42 -8.86 -4.63 2.97
N LEU A 43 -7.81 -3.88 2.61
CA LEU A 43 -7.94 -2.57 1.98
C LEU A 43 -8.57 -2.67 0.59
N ALA A 44 -8.21 -3.68 -0.20
CA ALA A 44 -8.81 -3.92 -1.50
C ALA A 44 -10.31 -4.20 -1.40
N ASN A 45 -10.72 -4.98 -0.39
CA ASN A 45 -12.14 -5.21 -0.09
C ASN A 45 -12.85 -3.92 0.35
N GLN A 46 -12.18 -3.04 1.11
CA GLN A 46 -12.74 -1.75 1.52
C GLN A 46 -12.91 -0.78 0.34
N VAL A 47 -12.01 -0.83 -0.65
CA VAL A 47 -12.13 -0.05 -1.89
C VAL A 47 -13.29 -0.56 -2.75
N GLY A 48 -13.40 -1.89 -2.93
CA GLY A 48 -14.53 -2.54 -3.61
C GLY A 48 -14.67 -2.27 -5.12
N ASP A 49 -13.89 -1.33 -5.69
CA ASP A 49 -13.90 -0.96 -7.11
C ASP A 49 -12.74 -1.63 -7.87
N GLN A 50 -13.08 -2.57 -8.75
CA GLN A 50 -12.12 -3.30 -9.56
C GLN A 50 -11.26 -2.40 -10.47
N ALA A 51 -11.80 -1.30 -11.00
CA ALA A 51 -11.06 -0.39 -11.86
C ALA A 51 -9.98 0.37 -11.07
N ILE A 52 -10.27 0.75 -9.83
CA ILE A 52 -9.29 1.37 -8.92
C ILE A 52 -8.20 0.36 -8.55
N LEU A 53 -8.58 -0.88 -8.23
CA LEU A 53 -7.62 -1.94 -7.88
C LEU A 53 -6.69 -2.28 -9.04
N GLN A 54 -7.21 -2.32 -10.28
CA GLN A 54 -6.37 -2.55 -11.47
C GLN A 54 -5.37 -1.41 -11.70
N GLN A 55 -5.82 -0.15 -11.60
CA GLN A 55 -4.92 1.00 -11.68
C GLN A 55 -3.84 0.97 -10.59
N ALA A 56 -4.20 0.60 -9.36
CA ALA A 56 -3.26 0.47 -8.25
C ALA A 56 -2.20 -0.62 -8.49
N LEU A 57 -2.60 -1.78 -9.04
CA LEU A 57 -1.66 -2.86 -9.37
C LEU A 57 -0.72 -2.46 -10.51
N GLU A 58 -1.22 -1.78 -11.53
CA GLU A 58 -0.41 -1.29 -12.65
C GLU A 58 0.68 -0.34 -12.15
N ILE A 59 0.30 0.67 -11.35
CA ILE A 59 1.24 1.64 -10.76
C ILE A 59 2.23 0.93 -9.81
N ALA A 60 1.76 0.04 -8.95
CA ALA A 60 2.63 -0.69 -8.02
C ALA A 60 3.67 -1.56 -8.76
N SER A 61 3.34 -2.10 -9.93
CA SER A 61 4.27 -2.86 -10.78
C SER A 61 5.29 -2.00 -11.53
N GLN A 62 5.03 -0.69 -11.65
CA GLN A 62 5.92 0.26 -12.31
C GLN A 62 6.98 0.84 -11.35
N LEU A 63 6.78 0.71 -10.04
CA LEU A 63 7.66 1.30 -9.02
C LEU A 63 9.11 0.78 -9.06
N ASP A 64 9.35 -0.37 -9.68
CA ASP A 64 10.70 -0.91 -9.89
C ASP A 64 11.46 -0.21 -11.05
N SER A 65 10.81 0.62 -11.86
CA SER A 65 11.40 1.18 -13.10
C SER A 65 11.91 2.62 -12.99
N GLU A 66 11.66 3.34 -11.89
CA GLU A 66 12.03 4.77 -11.73
C GLU A 66 13.07 5.03 -10.62
N THR A 67 13.86 4.03 -10.19
CA THR A 67 14.97 4.26 -9.23
C THR A 67 16.37 4.18 -9.87
N GLN A 68 16.48 4.29 -11.21
CA GLN A 68 17.76 4.27 -11.91
C GLN A 68 17.85 5.30 -13.05
N ASP A 69 17.49 6.56 -12.81
CA ASP A 69 18.03 7.67 -13.62
C ASP A 69 17.81 9.01 -12.89
N ASP A 70 18.63 9.30 -11.89
CA ASP A 70 19.01 10.69 -11.55
C ASP A 70 20.30 10.67 -10.72
N GLN A 71 21.41 10.75 -11.46
CA GLN A 71 22.76 11.30 -11.18
C GLN A 71 23.36 11.23 -9.76
#